data_AF-A0A7W0GNA8-F1
#
_entry.id   AF-A0A7W0GNA8-F1
#
_cell.length_a   1.000
_cell.length_b   1.000
_cell.length_c   1.000
_cell.angle_alpha   90.00
_cell.angle_beta   90.00
_cell.angle_gamma   90.00
#
_symmetry.space_group_name_H-M   'P 1'
#
loop_
_entity.id
_entity.type
_entity.pdbx_description
1 polymer ?
#
loop_
_entity_poly.entity_id
_entity_poly.type
_entity_poly.pdbx_seq_one_letter_code
_entity_poly.pdbx_strand_id
1 'polypeptide(L)'
;MMRQSKKEPGFTLLEVLVALVIIGVALAASMRGAMSLTSTAEYTRQKLLAILTAENRLLELRLGRERLEPGESILPCEQGGVAFLCSQAVKPTPNPFFRRVEV
;
A
#
# COMPACT_ATOMS: atom_id res chain seq x y z
N MET A 1 45.79 -53.52 19.58
CA MET A 1 45.06 -52.52 18.77
C MET A 1 44.03 -51.84 19.67
N MET A 2 44.41 -50.75 20.35
CA MET A 2 43.55 -50.01 21.28
C MET A 2 42.63 -49.08 20.51
N ARG A 3 41.32 -49.36 20.54
CA ARG A 3 40.28 -48.43 20.06
C ARG A 3 40.24 -47.24 21.01
N GLN A 4 40.70 -46.08 20.55
CA GLN A 4 40.39 -44.83 21.22
C GLN A 4 38.88 -44.56 21.09
N SER A 5 38.19 -44.51 22.22
CA SER A 5 36.82 -44.01 22.29
C SER A 5 36.88 -42.48 22.14
N LYS A 6 36.38 -41.96 21.02
CA LYS A 6 36.27 -40.53 20.76
C LYS A 6 35.19 -40.00 21.70
N LYS A 7 35.58 -39.24 22.74
CA LYS A 7 34.61 -38.54 23.59
C LYS A 7 33.88 -37.52 22.73
N GLU A 8 32.56 -37.67 22.58
CA GLU A 8 31.75 -36.64 21.96
C GLU A 8 31.75 -35.40 22.86
N PRO A 9 32.06 -34.21 22.33
CA PRO A 9 31.95 -32.98 23.11
C PRO A 9 30.47 -32.75 23.46
N GLY A 10 30.18 -32.56 24.74
CA GLY A 10 28.84 -32.22 25.21
C GLY A 10 28.47 -30.77 24.87
N PHE A 11 27.16 -30.51 24.73
CA PHE A 11 26.61 -29.20 24.44
C PHE A 11 26.90 -28.21 25.57
N THR A 12 27.47 -27.05 25.26
CA THR A 12 27.73 -26.00 26.26
C THR A 12 26.52 -25.08 26.42
N LEU A 13 26.34 -24.49 27.60
CA LEU A 13 25.34 -23.43 27.80
C LEU A 13 25.54 -22.25 26.83
N LEU A 14 26.80 -21.99 26.45
CA LEU A 14 27.16 -20.92 25.53
C LEU A 14 26.64 -21.20 24.11
N GLU A 15 26.71 -22.43 23.61
CA GLU A 15 26.15 -22.78 22.30
C GLU A 15 24.64 -22.58 22.24
N VAL A 16 23.90 -22.99 23.28
CA VAL A 16 22.45 -22.78 23.34
C VAL A 16 22.13 -21.29 23.37
N LEU A 17 22.86 -20.51 24.16
CA LEU A 17 22.68 -19.06 24.22
C LEU A 17 22.97 -18.40 22.87
N VAL A 18 24.07 -18.76 22.21
CA VAL A 18 24.41 -18.24 20.88
C VAL A 18 23.34 -18.64 19.86
N ALA A 19 22.88 -19.89 19.87
CA ALA A 19 21.81 -20.35 18.98
C ALA A 19 20.51 -19.57 19.20
N LEU A 20 20.12 -19.34 20.46
CA LEU A 20 18.93 -18.54 20.79
C LEU A 20 19.08 -17.09 20.35
N VAL A 21 20.27 -16.49 20.48
CA VAL A 21 20.53 -15.12 20.00
C VAL A 21 20.39 -15.06 18.49
N ILE A 22 20.97 -16.00 17.74
CA ILE A 22 20.86 -16.04 16.28
C ILE A 22 19.39 -16.17 15.85
N ILE A 23 18.65 -17.09 16.47
CA ILE A 23 17.22 -17.28 16.18
C ILE A 23 16.42 -16.02 16.52
N GLY A 24 16.69 -15.40 17.68
CA GLY A 24 16.03 -14.16 18.10
C GLY A 24 16.26 -13.02 17.12
N VAL A 25 17.50 -12.84 16.65
CA VAL A 25 17.83 -11.81 15.64
C VAL A 25 17.16 -12.13 14.30
N ALA A 26 17.17 -13.39 13.87
CA ALA A 26 16.50 -13.81 12.64
C ALA A 26 15.00 -13.53 12.68
N LEU A 27 14.32 -13.91 13.77
CA LEU A 27 12.89 -13.64 13.97
C LEU A 27 12.60 -12.14 14.01
N ALA A 28 13.41 -11.35 14.71
CA ALA A 28 13.26 -9.90 14.76
C ALA A 28 13.44 -9.25 13.36
N ALA A 29 14.35 -9.78 12.53
CA ALA A 29 14.49 -9.33 11.16
C ALA A 29 13.27 -9.72 10.29
N SER A 30 12.78 -10.95 10.41
CA SER A 30 11.60 -11.43 9.70
C SER A 30 10.34 -10.63 10.06
N MET A 31 10.12 -10.32 11.33
CA MET A 31 8.99 -9.49 11.78
C MET A 31 9.02 -8.10 11.16
N ARG A 32 10.19 -7.45 11.10
CA ARG A 32 10.34 -6.16 10.42
C ARG A 32 9.98 -6.25 8.93
N GLY A 33 10.38 -7.33 8.26
CA GLY A 33 9.98 -7.60 6.87
C GLY A 33 8.46 -7.72 6.71
N ALA A 34 7.80 -8.49 7.58
CA ALA A 34 6.35 -8.67 7.56
C ALA A 34 5.58 -7.35 7.83
N MET A 35 6.08 -6.53 8.75
CA MET A 35 5.50 -5.21 9.03
C MET A 35 5.60 -4.27 7.81
N SER A 36 6.75 -4.27 7.14
CA SER A 36 6.97 -3.48 5.90
C SER A 36 6.03 -3.90 4.76
N LEU A 37 5.79 -5.20 4.61
CA LEU A 37 4.84 -5.70 3.62
C LEU A 37 3.40 -5.26 3.94
N THR A 38 3.02 -5.32 5.21
CA THR A 38 1.69 -4.91 5.67
C THR A 38 1.43 -3.42 5.42
N SER A 39 2.41 -2.55 5.74
CA SER A 39 2.27 -1.11 5.48
C SER A 39 2.18 -0.78 3.99
N THR A 40 2.93 -1.51 3.16
CA THR A 40 2.88 -1.35 1.70
C THR A 40 1.53 -1.80 1.12
N ALA A 41 0.96 -2.87 1.66
CA ALA A 41 -0.36 -3.36 1.25
C ALA A 41 -1.46 -2.34 1.56
N GLU A 42 -1.43 -1.74 2.76
CA GLU A 42 -2.37 -0.67 3.15
C GLU A 42 -2.25 0.57 2.24
N TYR A 43 -1.02 1.02 1.96
CA TYR A 43 -0.80 2.14 1.04
C TYR A 43 -1.34 1.84 -0.37
N THR A 44 -1.11 0.62 -0.86
CA THR A 44 -1.60 0.17 -2.17
C THR A 44 -3.13 0.12 -2.20
N ARG A 45 -3.76 -0.38 -1.13
CA ARG A 45 -5.21 -0.38 -0.96
C ARG A 45 -5.77 1.04 -0.99
N GLN A 46 -5.18 1.98 -0.26
CA GLN A 46 -5.62 3.38 -0.27
C GLN A 46 -5.51 4.01 -1.67
N LYS A 47 -4.40 3.77 -2.37
CA LYS A 47 -4.21 4.25 -3.74
C LYS A 47 -5.25 3.67 -4.71
N LEU A 48 -5.57 2.38 -4.59
CA LEU A 48 -6.61 1.75 -5.39
C LEU A 48 -7.98 2.40 -5.13
N LEU A 49 -8.35 2.59 -3.86
CA LEU A 49 -9.62 3.24 -3.50
C LEU A 49 -9.69 4.68 -4.03
N ALA A 50 -8.59 5.43 -3.97
CA ALA A 50 -8.52 6.78 -4.55
C ALA A 50 -8.77 6.77 -6.07
N ILE A 51 -8.14 5.85 -6.81
CA ILE A 51 -8.33 5.70 -8.26
C ILE A 51 -9.78 5.34 -8.57
N LEU A 52 -10.35 4.34 -7.89
CA LEU A 52 -11.75 3.94 -8.09
C LEU A 52 -12.72 5.10 -7.84
N THR A 53 -12.42 5.94 -6.85
CA THR A 53 -13.23 7.12 -6.55
C THR A 53 -13.15 8.16 -7.66
N ALA A 54 -11.96 8.44 -8.18
CA ALA A 54 -11.77 9.33 -9.33
C ALA A 54 -12.47 8.80 -10.59
N GLU A 55 -12.36 7.49 -10.88
CA GLU A 55 -13.04 6.84 -11.99
C GLU A 55 -14.57 6.93 -11.87
N ASN A 56 -15.12 6.64 -10.69
CA ASN A 56 -16.54 6.79 -10.44
C ASN A 56 -17.00 8.23 -10.68
N ARG A 57 -16.22 9.22 -10.22
CA ARG A 57 -16.56 10.62 -10.45
C ARG A 57 -16.54 10.98 -11.94
N LEU A 58 -15.57 10.51 -12.70
CA LEU A 58 -15.53 10.70 -14.15
C LEU A 58 -16.75 10.05 -14.85
N LEU A 59 -17.16 8.87 -14.39
CA LEU A 59 -18.35 8.18 -14.91
C LEU A 59 -19.64 8.93 -14.58
N GLU A 60 -19.78 9.46 -13.36
CA GLU A 60 -20.91 10.32 -12.97
C GLU A 60 -21.05 11.53 -13.90
N LEU A 61 -19.95 12.25 -14.14
CA LEU A 61 -19.94 13.41 -15.03
C LEU A 61 -20.31 13.03 -16.48
N ARG A 62 -19.85 11.86 -16.93
CA ARG A 62 -20.16 11.34 -18.28
C ARG A 62 -21.63 10.94 -18.43
N LEU A 63 -22.23 10.37 -17.37
CA LEU A 63 -23.61 9.93 -17.37
C LEU A 63 -24.60 11.06 -17.12
N GLY A 64 -24.23 12.06 -16.32
CA GLY A 64 -25.08 13.19 -15.93
C GLY A 64 -25.51 14.08 -17.11
N ARG A 65 -24.76 14.08 -18.23
CA ARG A 65 -25.02 14.88 -19.45
C ARG A 65 -25.23 16.37 -19.20
N GLU A 66 -24.82 16.86 -18.05
CA GLU A 66 -24.91 18.27 -17.68
C GLU A 66 -23.79 19.06 -18.36
N ARG A 67 -24.06 20.33 -18.63
CA ARG A 67 -23.08 21.20 -19.26
C ARG A 67 -21.99 21.54 -18.24
N LEU A 68 -20.79 21.03 -18.46
CA LEU A 68 -19.64 21.28 -17.60
C LEU A 68 -19.13 22.72 -17.81
N GLU A 69 -19.21 23.52 -16.74
CA GLU A 69 -18.61 24.84 -16.69
C GLU A 69 -17.11 24.75 -16.34
N PRO A 70 -16.24 25.55 -16.97
CA PRO A 70 -14.83 25.60 -16.59
C PRO A 70 -14.65 26.07 -15.15
N GLY A 71 -13.73 25.44 -14.43
CA GLY A 71 -13.47 25.76 -13.02
C GLY A 71 -12.81 24.61 -12.28
N GLU A 72 -12.46 24.86 -11.03
CA GLU A 72 -11.94 23.86 -10.11
C GLU A 72 -12.88 23.76 -8.91
N SER A 73 -13.16 22.53 -8.48
CA SER A 73 -14.07 22.25 -7.38
C SER A 73 -13.54 21.11 -6.54
N ILE A 74 -13.55 21.28 -5.23
CA ILE A 74 -13.18 20.24 -4.27
C ILE A 74 -14.45 19.71 -3.65
N LEU A 75 -14.65 18.39 -3.74
CA LEU A 75 -15.87 17.73 -3.31
C LEU A 75 -15.52 16.54 -2.40
N PRO A 76 -16.32 16.26 -1.37
CA PRO A 76 -16.18 15.03 -0.60
C PRO A 76 -16.51 13.83 -1.48
N CYS A 77 -15.69 12.79 -1.42
CA CYS A 77 -15.89 11.56 -2.16
C CYS A 77 -15.46 10.36 -1.30
N GLU A 78 -16.42 9.60 -0.81
CA GLU A 78 -16.20 8.49 0.10
C GLU A 78 -16.10 7.17 -0.66
N GLN A 79 -15.15 6.30 -0.28
CA GLN A 79 -15.05 4.97 -0.88
C GLN A 79 -14.46 3.95 0.09
N GLY A 80 -15.10 2.78 0.20
CA GLY A 80 -14.59 1.68 1.01
C GLY A 80 -14.35 2.04 2.49
N GLY A 81 -15.12 3.00 3.03
CA GLY A 81 -14.97 3.51 4.40
C GLY A 81 -13.86 4.55 4.59
N VAL A 82 -13.27 5.06 3.50
CA VAL A 82 -12.25 6.10 3.52
C VAL A 82 -12.83 7.40 2.95
N ALA A 83 -12.67 8.47 3.72
CA ALA A 83 -13.03 9.82 3.34
C ALA A 83 -11.95 10.46 2.46
N PHE A 84 -12.23 10.60 1.17
CA PHE A 84 -11.39 11.36 0.25
C PHE A 84 -11.99 12.73 -0.06
N LEU A 85 -11.11 13.64 -0.50
CA LEU A 85 -11.47 14.91 -1.11
C LEU A 85 -11.02 14.86 -2.57
N CYS A 86 -11.97 14.90 -3.49
CA CYS A 86 -11.70 14.85 -4.92
C CYS A 86 -11.57 16.28 -5.47
N SER A 87 -10.47 16.58 -6.15
CA SER A 87 -10.28 17.86 -6.83
C SER A 87 -10.64 17.70 -8.31
N GLN A 88 -11.79 18.24 -8.70
CA GLN A 88 -12.24 18.21 -10.08
C GLN A 88 -11.89 19.52 -10.77
N ALA A 89 -11.13 19.45 -11.87
CA ALA A 89 -10.80 20.59 -12.72
C ALA A 89 -11.36 20.40 -14.13
N VAL A 90 -12.20 21.34 -14.57
CA VAL A 90 -12.74 21.40 -15.93
C VAL A 90 -12.02 22.47 -16.71
N LYS A 91 -11.29 22.07 -17.76
CA LYS A 91 -10.49 22.95 -18.62
C LYS A 91 -11.12 23.07 -20.01
N PRO A 92 -11.11 24.27 -20.63
CA PRO A 92 -11.53 24.44 -22.02
C PRO A 92 -10.57 23.71 -22.96
N THR A 93 -11.07 23.34 -24.15
CA THR A 93 -10.25 22.80 -25.24
C THR A 93 -10.42 23.67 -26.49
N PRO A 94 -9.52 23.57 -27.49
CA PRO A 94 -9.68 24.32 -28.75
C PRO A 94 -10.99 24.02 -29.48
N ASN A 95 -11.55 22.82 -29.31
CA ASN A 95 -12.86 22.49 -29.85
C ASN A 95 -13.96 22.93 -28.85
N PRO A 96 -14.86 23.85 -29.21
CA PRO A 96 -15.88 24.37 -28.31
C PRO A 96 -16.89 23.32 -27.83
N PHE A 97 -17.01 22.19 -28.54
CA PHE A 97 -17.86 21.06 -28.16
C PHE A 97 -17.20 20.10 -27.16
N PHE A 98 -15.91 20.27 -26.85
CA PHE A 98 -15.15 19.38 -25.98
C PHE A 98 -14.65 20.13 -24.73
N ARG A 99 -14.73 19.44 -23.60
CA ARG A 99 -14.14 19.85 -22.32
C ARG A 99 -13.18 18.77 -21.85
N ARG A 100 -12.06 19.17 -21.23
CA ARG A 100 -11.16 18.24 -20.53
C ARG A 100 -11.48 18.29 -19.05
N VAL A 101 -11.74 17.13 -18.46
CA VAL A 101 -11.99 16.99 -17.03
C VAL A 101 -10.85 16.18 -16.42
N GLU A 102 -10.33 16.67 -15.30
CA GLU A 102 -9.36 15.99 -14.45
C GLU A 102 -9.99 15.86 -13.06
N VAL A 103 -9.81 14.71 -12.40
CA VAL A 103 -10.30 14.40 -11.04
C VAL A 103 -9.14 13.79 -10.24
#